data_AF-A0A2B7ZVS9-F1
#
_entry.id   AF-A0A2B7ZVS9-F1
#
_cell.length_a   1.000
_cell.length_b   1.000
_cell.length_c   1.000
_cell.angle_alpha   90.00
_cell.angle_beta   90.00
_cell.angle_gamma   90.00
#
_symmetry.space_group_name_H-M   'P 1'
#
loop_
_entity.id
_entity.type
_entity.pdbx_description
1 polymer ?
#
loop_
_entity_poly.entity_id
_entity_poly.type
_entity_poly.pdbx_seq_one_letter_code
_entity_poly.pdbx_strand_id
1 'polypeptide(L)'
;KLKIAEALGNGLDTTAAFRKEFANYREELRRPYSANKNIMDKLTQEAYDRLKWEVNAAHILIRVMPDAAPKDTLNAYNTIASVRDKLLNGGDFQALAREFSEDPSAKQNSGNLGYFSALQMVYPFEKA
;
A
#
# COMPACT_ATOMS: atom_id res chain seq x y z
N LYS A 1 -15.72 -45.32 1.08
CA LYS A 1 -17.11 -44.92 0.75
C LYS A 1 -18.13 -45.43 1.79
N LEU A 2 -18.07 -46.71 2.20
CA LEU A 2 -18.98 -47.27 3.23
C LEU A 2 -18.98 -46.53 4.58
N LYS A 3 -17.80 -46.19 5.12
CA LYS A 3 -17.67 -45.44 6.39
C LYS A 3 -18.34 -44.06 6.38
N ILE A 4 -18.38 -43.40 5.23
CA ILE A 4 -19.01 -42.08 5.07
C ILE A 4 -20.52 -42.24 5.03
N ALA A 5 -21.02 -43.24 4.30
CA ALA A 5 -22.46 -43.54 4.23
C ALA A 5 -23.03 -43.93 5.61
N GLU A 6 -22.28 -44.68 6.40
CA GLU A 6 -22.62 -45.02 7.78
C GLU A 6 -22.60 -43.80 8.71
N ALA A 7 -21.57 -42.95 8.61
CA ALA A 7 -21.49 -41.71 9.39
C ALA A 7 -22.65 -40.73 9.09
N LEU A 8 -23.08 -40.65 7.82
CA LEU A 8 -24.24 -39.87 7.39
C LEU A 8 -25.56 -40.49 7.86
N GLY A 9 -25.68 -41.82 7.79
CA GLY A 9 -26.84 -42.54 8.32
C GLY A 9 -27.03 -42.33 9.84
N ASN A 10 -25.92 -42.13 10.55
CA ASN A 10 -25.91 -41.80 11.99
C ASN A 10 -25.98 -40.29 12.29
N GLY A 11 -26.15 -39.44 11.27
CA GLY A 11 -26.31 -38.00 11.42
C GLY A 11 -25.10 -37.28 12.02
N LEU A 12 -23.89 -37.86 11.95
CA LEU A 12 -22.69 -37.27 12.54
C LEU A 12 -22.32 -35.91 11.91
N ASP A 13 -22.75 -35.69 10.67
CA ASP A 13 -22.63 -34.43 9.92
C ASP A 13 -23.58 -33.32 10.43
N THR A 14 -24.60 -33.69 11.20
CA THR A 14 -25.58 -32.74 11.77
C THR A 14 -25.21 -32.24 13.17
N THR A 15 -24.16 -32.80 13.77
CA THR A 15 -23.71 -32.45 15.12
C THR A 15 -23.18 -31.02 15.17
N ALA A 16 -23.35 -30.34 16.31
CA ALA A 16 -22.85 -28.97 16.49
C ALA A 16 -21.32 -28.88 16.36
N ALA A 17 -20.60 -29.90 16.83
CA ALA A 17 -19.15 -30.00 16.70
C ALA A 17 -18.72 -30.09 15.23
N PHE A 18 -19.34 -30.99 14.45
CA PHE A 18 -19.05 -31.13 13.03
C PHE A 18 -19.40 -29.86 12.24
N ARG A 19 -20.57 -29.24 12.49
CA ARG A 19 -20.95 -27.99 11.80
C ARG A 19 -19.96 -26.85 12.08
N LYS A 20 -19.46 -26.74 13.31
CA LYS A 20 -18.45 -25.74 13.70
C LYS A 20 -17.12 -25.98 13.00
N GLU A 21 -16.65 -27.22 13.01
CA GLU A 21 -15.41 -27.63 12.36
C GLU A 21 -15.50 -27.46 10.83
N PHE A 22 -16.60 -27.90 10.22
CA PHE A 22 -16.89 -27.72 8.81
C PHE A 22 -16.94 -26.24 8.40
N ALA A 23 -17.58 -25.39 9.21
CA ALA A 23 -17.62 -23.95 8.96
C ALA A 23 -16.22 -23.31 9.01
N ASN A 24 -15.38 -23.72 9.96
CA ASN A 24 -14.00 -23.27 10.05
C ASN A 24 -13.19 -23.70 8.81
N TYR A 25 -13.25 -24.98 8.44
CA TYR A 25 -12.58 -25.48 7.23
C TYR A 25 -13.06 -24.77 5.97
N ARG A 26 -14.37 -24.51 5.87
CA ARG A 26 -14.93 -23.75 4.75
C ARG A 26 -14.34 -22.35 4.67
N GLU A 27 -14.26 -21.62 5.79
CA GLU A 27 -13.67 -20.27 5.79
C GLU A 27 -12.16 -20.27 5.51
N GLU A 28 -11.41 -21.23 6.07
CA GLU A 28 -9.97 -21.38 5.80
C GLU A 28 -9.70 -21.65 4.32
N LEU A 29 -10.48 -22.54 3.70
CA LEU A 29 -10.39 -22.83 2.28
C LEU A 29 -10.90 -21.68 1.42
N ARG A 30 -11.84 -20.86 1.91
CA ARG A 30 -12.35 -19.70 1.17
C ARG A 30 -11.32 -18.57 1.11
N ARG A 31 -10.56 -18.32 2.19
CA ARG A 31 -9.61 -17.19 2.30
C ARG A 31 -8.66 -17.01 1.11
N PRO A 32 -7.92 -18.04 0.63
CA PRO A 32 -7.03 -17.89 -0.52
C PRO A 32 -7.77 -17.62 -1.85
N TYR A 33 -9.04 -18.03 -1.95
CA TYR A 33 -9.90 -17.79 -3.13
C TYR A 33 -10.84 -16.58 -2.97
N SER A 34 -10.79 -15.90 -1.82
CA SER A 34 -11.60 -14.70 -1.53
C SER A 34 -10.95 -13.43 -2.08
N ALA A 35 -9.68 -13.49 -2.49
CA ALA A 35 -9.12 -12.46 -3.33
C ALA A 35 -9.91 -12.45 -4.64
N ASN A 36 -10.66 -11.38 -4.88
CA ASN A 36 -11.36 -11.17 -6.15
C ASN A 36 -10.34 -11.33 -7.27
N LYS A 37 -10.44 -12.43 -8.04
CA LYS A 37 -9.53 -12.77 -9.14
C LYS A 37 -9.31 -11.56 -10.06
N ASN A 38 -10.36 -10.81 -10.34
CA ASN A 38 -10.33 -9.58 -11.14
C ASN A 38 -9.43 -8.48 -10.55
N ILE A 39 -9.35 -8.34 -9.22
CA ILE A 39 -8.46 -7.35 -8.58
C ILE A 39 -7.02 -7.83 -8.66
N MET A 40 -6.77 -9.13 -8.43
CA MET A 40 -5.43 -9.69 -8.55
C MET A 40 -4.90 -9.59 -9.97
N ASP A 41 -5.71 -9.97 -10.97
CA ASP A 41 -5.33 -9.85 -12.38
C ASP A 41 -5.01 -8.39 -12.76
N LYS A 42 -5.81 -7.42 -12.27
CA LYS A 42 -5.53 -5.98 -12.48
C LYS A 42 -4.24 -5.53 -11.81
N LEU A 43 -3.99 -5.90 -10.56
CA LEU A 43 -2.77 -5.53 -9.84
C LEU A 43 -1.53 -6.17 -10.46
N THR A 44 -1.64 -7.43 -10.92
CA THR A 44 -0.56 -8.12 -11.63
C THR A 44 -0.26 -7.44 -12.97
N GLN A 45 -1.28 -7.08 -13.74
CA GLN A 45 -1.10 -6.35 -15.00
C GLN A 45 -0.48 -4.97 -14.77
N GLU A 46 -0.97 -4.22 -13.78
CA GLU A 46 -0.41 -2.92 -13.39
C GLU A 46 1.06 -3.05 -13.00
N ALA A 47 1.40 -3.99 -12.12
CA ALA A 47 2.79 -4.21 -11.71
C ALA A 47 3.69 -4.58 -12.91
N TYR A 48 3.22 -5.47 -13.78
CA TYR A 48 3.94 -5.84 -14.99
C TYR A 48 4.20 -4.64 -15.91
N ASP A 49 3.19 -3.78 -16.12
CA ASP A 49 3.32 -2.62 -16.99
C ASP A 49 4.28 -1.57 -16.41
N ARG A 50 4.28 -1.38 -15.08
CA ARG A 50 5.22 -0.45 -14.42
C ARG A 50 6.65 -0.97 -14.35
N LEU A 51 6.86 -2.30 -14.34
CA LEU A 51 8.21 -2.89 -14.37
C LEU A 51 8.92 -2.71 -15.72
N LYS A 52 8.21 -2.29 -16.78
CA LYS A 52 8.80 -2.09 -18.12
C LYS A 52 9.68 -0.84 -18.22
N TRP A 53 9.61 0.07 -17.26
CA TRP A 53 10.35 1.32 -17.28
C TRP A 53 10.85 1.69 -15.89
N GLU A 54 11.80 2.62 -15.87
CA GLU A 54 12.33 3.25 -14.66
C GLU A 54 11.97 4.73 -14.69
N VAL A 55 11.73 5.29 -13.51
CA VAL A 55 11.53 6.73 -13.32
C VAL A 55 12.67 7.32 -12.54
N ASN A 56 13.13 8.48 -13.01
CA ASN A 56 14.00 9.36 -12.23
C ASN A 56 13.14 10.46 -11.59
N ALA A 57 13.06 10.47 -10.27
CA ALA A 57 12.24 11.42 -9.53
C ALA A 57 12.96 12.03 -8.33
N ALA A 58 12.42 13.14 -7.86
CA ALA A 58 12.84 13.79 -6.63
C ALA A 58 11.60 14.10 -5.78
N HIS A 59 11.76 14.16 -4.45
CA HIS A 59 10.66 14.39 -3.53
C HIS A 59 11.01 15.34 -2.39
N ILE A 60 9.98 15.93 -1.79
CA ILE A 60 10.05 16.74 -0.58
C ILE A 60 9.11 16.09 0.44
N LEU A 61 9.64 15.64 1.57
CA LEU A 61 8.91 14.95 2.60
C LEU A 61 8.57 15.91 3.74
N ILE A 62 7.29 16.03 4.11
CA ILE A 62 6.85 16.64 5.37
C ILE A 62 6.24 15.53 6.21
N ARG A 63 6.80 15.24 7.39
CA ARG A 63 6.35 14.10 8.19
C ARG A 63 5.12 14.50 9.00
N VAL A 64 4.21 13.55 9.10
CA VAL A 64 3.06 13.61 10.00
C VAL A 64 3.08 12.33 10.81
N MET A 65 3.06 12.47 12.14
CA MET A 65 3.01 11.32 13.03
C MET A 65 1.62 10.64 12.97
N PRO A 66 1.51 9.32 13.14
CA PRO A 66 0.22 8.62 13.07
C PRO A 66 -0.84 9.13 14.06
N ASP A 67 -0.39 9.68 15.19
CA ASP A 67 -1.20 10.24 16.28
C ASP A 67 -1.22 11.79 16.29
N ALA A 68 -0.79 12.42 15.18
CA ALA A 68 -0.73 13.86 15.05
C ALA A 68 -2.10 14.53 15.28
N ALA A 69 -2.10 15.69 15.95
CA ALA A 69 -3.32 16.44 16.15
C ALA A 69 -3.82 17.03 14.81
N PRO A 70 -5.12 17.39 14.69
CA PRO A 70 -5.64 18.09 13.51
C PRO A 70 -4.87 19.38 13.17
N LYS A 71 -4.29 20.04 14.19
CA LYS A 71 -3.45 21.22 14.01
C LYS A 71 -2.12 20.88 13.31
N ASP A 72 -1.50 19.76 13.66
CA ASP A 72 -0.20 19.34 13.11
C ASP A 72 -0.33 18.90 11.65
N THR A 73 -1.40 18.18 11.32
CA THR A 73 -1.75 17.84 9.93
C THR A 73 -2.03 19.08 9.09
N LEU A 74 -2.75 20.06 9.64
CA LEU A 74 -2.98 21.34 8.96
C LEU A 74 -1.67 22.12 8.74
N ASN A 75 -0.77 22.13 9.73
CA ASN A 75 0.54 22.77 9.58
C ASN A 75 1.36 22.09 8.48
N ALA A 76 1.44 20.76 8.47
CA ALA A 76 2.13 20.02 7.42
C ALA A 76 1.56 20.31 6.03
N TYR A 77 0.23 20.35 5.91
CA TYR A 77 -0.45 20.73 4.67
C TYR A 77 -0.09 22.15 4.22
N ASN A 78 -0.15 23.12 5.12
CA ASN A 78 0.18 24.51 4.80
C ASN A 78 1.65 24.67 4.39
N THR A 79 2.56 23.93 5.02
CA THR A 79 3.98 23.91 4.64
C THR A 79 4.15 23.40 3.21
N ILE A 80 3.60 22.22 2.88
CA ILE A 80 3.77 21.67 1.54
C ILE A 80 3.02 22.49 0.46
N ALA A 81 1.89 23.11 0.81
CA ALA A 81 1.18 24.02 -0.07
C ALA A 81 2.02 25.27 -0.40
N SER A 82 2.66 25.88 0.61
CA SER A 82 3.58 27.01 0.42
C SER A 82 4.78 26.62 -0.45
N VAL A 83 5.36 25.44 -0.23
CA VAL A 83 6.45 24.92 -1.08
C VAL A 83 5.99 24.74 -2.52
N ARG A 84 4.80 24.15 -2.74
CA ARG A 84 4.21 23.99 -4.07
C ARG A 84 4.00 25.33 -4.76
N ASP A 85 3.49 26.34 -4.05
CA ASP A 85 3.30 27.67 -4.62
C ASP A 85 4.64 28.31 -5.01
N LYS A 86 5.68 28.17 -4.18
CA LYS A 86 7.04 28.63 -4.54
C LYS A 86 7.56 27.95 -5.80
N LEU A 87 7.35 26.63 -5.94
CA LEU A 87 7.73 25.87 -7.14
C LEU A 87 6.99 26.35 -8.39
N LEU A 88 5.68 26.56 -8.28
CA LEU A 88 4.85 27.05 -9.39
C LEU A 88 5.23 28.47 -9.83
N ASN A 89 5.79 29.27 -8.92
CA ASN A 89 6.32 30.61 -9.22
C ASN A 89 7.80 30.58 -9.68
N GLY A 90 8.34 29.42 -10.06
CA GLY A 90 9.69 29.29 -10.61
C GLY A 90 10.80 29.12 -9.57
N GLY A 91 10.45 28.77 -8.33
CA GLY A 91 11.44 28.42 -7.29
C GLY A 91 12.25 27.16 -7.66
N ASP A 92 13.50 27.11 -7.20
CA ASP A 92 14.37 25.95 -7.42
C ASP A 92 13.96 24.77 -6.52
N PHE A 93 13.68 23.63 -7.14
CA PHE A 93 13.28 22.43 -6.41
C PHE A 93 14.37 21.94 -5.46
N GLN A 94 15.63 21.95 -5.87
CA GLN A 94 16.73 21.41 -5.07
C GLN A 94 16.93 22.25 -3.79
N ALA A 95 16.88 23.58 -3.91
CA ALA A 95 16.93 24.49 -2.77
C ALA A 95 15.76 24.25 -1.80
N LEU A 96 14.53 24.18 -2.32
CA LEU A 96 13.35 23.96 -1.49
C LEU A 96 13.36 22.56 -0.85
N ALA A 97 13.86 21.54 -1.54
CA ALA A 97 14.02 20.21 -0.97
C ALA A 97 15.04 20.19 0.17
N ARG A 98 16.17 20.89 0.04
CA ARG A 98 17.15 21.01 1.14
C ARG A 98 16.62 21.78 2.34
N GLU A 99 15.79 22.79 2.09
CA GLU A 99 15.26 23.68 3.13
C GLU A 99 14.07 23.05 3.88
N PHE A 100 13.12 22.48 3.14
CA PHE A 100 11.83 22.06 3.68
C PHE A 100 11.68 20.54 3.85
N SER A 101 12.45 19.72 3.15
CA SER A 101 12.29 18.27 3.27
C SER A 101 12.83 17.76 4.60
N GLU A 102 12.01 16.99 5.29
CA GLU A 102 12.33 16.27 6.52
C GLU A 102 12.93 14.88 6.24
N ASP A 103 13.13 14.52 4.97
CA ASP A 103 13.97 13.38 4.59
C ASP A 103 15.44 13.70 4.90
N PRO A 104 16.12 12.93 5.77
CA PRO A 104 17.53 13.16 6.10
C PRO A 104 18.45 13.19 4.87
N SER A 105 18.13 12.41 3.83
CA SER A 105 18.93 12.35 2.60
C SER A 105 18.83 13.63 1.77
N ALA A 106 17.72 14.37 1.87
CA ALA A 106 17.45 15.58 1.09
C ALA A 106 18.49 16.69 1.31
N LYS A 107 19.13 16.73 2.48
CA LYS A 107 20.22 17.66 2.77
C LYS A 107 21.45 17.44 1.88
N GLN A 108 21.66 16.20 1.42
CA GLN A 108 22.82 15.80 0.62
C GLN A 108 22.46 15.65 -0.86
N ASN A 109 21.35 14.97 -1.17
CA ASN A 109 20.93 14.68 -2.55
C ASN A 109 19.90 15.68 -3.09
N SER A 110 19.49 16.69 -2.30
CA SER A 110 18.47 17.68 -2.70
C SER A 110 17.12 17.06 -3.06
N GLY A 111 16.76 15.96 -2.38
CA GLY A 111 15.51 15.22 -2.61
C GLY A 111 15.57 14.25 -3.79
N ASN A 112 16.71 14.14 -4.49
CA ASN A 112 16.85 13.26 -5.64
C ASN A 112 16.89 11.78 -5.23
N LEU A 113 15.93 10.99 -5.72
CA LEU A 113 15.85 9.55 -5.47
C LEU A 113 16.58 8.72 -6.54
N GLY A 114 16.95 9.33 -7.66
CA GLY A 114 17.51 8.63 -8.81
C GLY A 114 16.48 7.76 -9.53
N TYR A 115 17.00 6.81 -10.32
CA TYR A 115 16.17 5.87 -11.07
C TYR A 115 15.66 4.75 -10.17
N PHE A 116 14.37 4.48 -10.23
CA PHE A 116 13.75 3.31 -9.62
C PHE A 116 12.65 2.73 -10.51
N SER A 117 12.42 1.43 -10.37
CA SER A 117 11.33 0.69 -10.98
C SER A 117 10.24 0.36 -9.96
N ALA A 118 9.16 -0.26 -10.42
CA ALA A 118 8.06 -0.67 -9.56
C ALA A 118 8.49 -1.67 -8.47
N LEU A 119 7.78 -1.63 -7.34
CA LEU A 119 8.02 -2.46 -6.15
C LEU A 119 9.28 -2.08 -5.34
N GLN A 120 9.97 -1.01 -5.72
CA GLN A 120 11.13 -0.50 -4.98
C GLN A 120 10.77 0.59 -3.97
N MET A 121 9.61 1.24 -4.16
CA MET A 121 9.05 2.24 -3.27
C MET A 121 7.68 1.78 -2.76
N VAL A 122 7.13 2.48 -1.77
CA VAL A 122 5.78 2.18 -1.26
C VAL A 122 4.72 2.45 -2.34
N TYR A 123 3.74 1.56 -2.46
CA TYR A 123 2.74 1.61 -3.54
C TYR A 123 2.04 2.98 -3.71
N PRO A 124 1.64 3.70 -2.64
CA PRO A 124 1.04 5.04 -2.80
C PRO A 124 1.98 6.08 -3.42
N PHE A 125 3.29 5.95 -3.20
CA PHE A 125 4.30 6.85 -3.77
C PHE A 125 4.56 6.52 -5.24
N GLU A 126 4.63 5.24 -5.59
CA GLU A 126 4.82 4.80 -6.99
C GLU A 126 3.67 5.16 -7.92
N LYS A 127 2.47 5.36 -7.37
CA LYS A 127 1.24 5.63 -8.12
C LYS A 127 0.87 7.13 -8.17
N ALA A 128 1.57 7.97 -7.42
CA ALA A 128 1.22 9.38 -7.23
C ALA A 128 1.25 10.21 -8.52
#